data_AF-A0A956KGW6-F1
#
_entry.id   AF-A0A956KGW6-F1
#
_cell.length_a   1.000
_cell.length_b   1.000
_cell.length_c   1.000
_cell.angle_alpha   90.00
_cell.angle_beta   90.00
_cell.angle_gamma   90.00
#
_symmetry.space_group_name_H-M   'P 1'
#
loop_
_entity.id
_entity.type
_entity.pdbx_description
1 polymer ?
#
loop_
_entity_poly.entity_id
_entity_poly.type
_entity_poly.pdbx_seq_one_letter_code
_entity_poly.pdbx_strand_id
1 'polypeptide(L)'
;MTIAPRPRRLRDSLLTLCVIATALGGCSSDTELGQRLFEFTPMFRYGCNTRHHDRGDAPVMRPPVITNQKRSLPPATAGKSLLDEYSPRDSVAGEANTWQLPMKTKRLLVGLLIAAAHDDIESLDAFLTPDARWGDPDYRQLNSRPVYDHGDPRAFFDALRDVTAKIPASTQPEVTPWPPSANFFVRYGAEPFWTGYVSPSGVMIVRLTMRDGVARVDYVGLSSRSRSEAEQLAMKSDKEPKPPLVPRLKRPPISEMMRPPPRIMPVPSPTGAPTGSTTAPPGPTPSVPPKAPGRLPEAKTPEPPPETKAADAAG
;
A
#
# COMPACT_ATOMS: atom_id res chain seq x y z
N MET A 1 -15.28 -46.90 -15.56
CA MET A 1 -14.68 -45.57 -15.83
C MET A 1 -13.62 -45.32 -14.77
N THR A 2 -12.36 -45.40 -15.17
CA THR A 2 -11.20 -45.43 -14.25
C THR A 2 -10.43 -44.13 -14.43
N ILE A 3 -10.39 -43.29 -13.39
CA ILE A 3 -9.74 -41.98 -13.42
C ILE A 3 -8.28 -42.17 -12.99
N ALA A 4 -7.35 -41.90 -13.91
CA ALA A 4 -5.91 -41.91 -13.64
C ALA A 4 -5.47 -40.64 -12.90
N PRO A 5 -4.52 -40.71 -11.94
CA PRO A 5 -4.03 -39.55 -11.21
C PRO A 5 -3.01 -38.74 -12.03
N ARG A 6 -3.13 -37.41 -11.99
CA ARG A 6 -2.19 -36.46 -12.61
C ARG A 6 -0.87 -36.37 -11.82
N PRO A 7 0.30 -36.26 -12.49
CA PRO A 7 1.58 -36.10 -11.81
C PRO A 7 1.78 -34.66 -11.29
N ARG A 8 2.23 -34.55 -10.04
CA ARG A 8 2.65 -33.29 -9.39
C ARG A 8 4.01 -32.86 -9.95
N ARG A 9 4.12 -31.60 -10.39
CA ARG A 9 5.37 -30.99 -10.84
C ARG A 9 6.31 -30.73 -9.65
N LEU A 10 7.45 -31.42 -9.62
CA LEU A 10 8.65 -30.99 -8.90
C LEU A 10 9.33 -29.90 -9.72
N ARG A 11 9.27 -28.63 -9.30
CA ARG A 11 10.08 -27.55 -9.89
C ARG A 11 10.82 -26.66 -8.88
N ASP A 12 10.72 -26.92 -7.59
CA ASP A 12 11.20 -25.96 -6.58
C ASP A 12 12.55 -26.31 -5.91
N SER A 13 13.27 -27.35 -6.36
CA SER A 13 14.53 -27.77 -5.70
C SER A 13 15.83 -27.26 -6.35
N LEU A 14 15.78 -26.51 -7.45
CA LEU A 14 17.00 -26.07 -8.15
C LEU A 14 17.42 -24.61 -7.88
N LEU A 15 16.60 -23.81 -7.20
CA LEU A 15 16.93 -22.41 -6.90
C LEU A 15 17.74 -22.22 -5.60
N THR A 16 17.81 -23.24 -4.73
CA THR A 16 18.50 -23.13 -3.43
C THR A 16 20.03 -23.33 -3.52
N LEU A 17 20.56 -23.83 -4.64
CA LEU A 17 22.00 -24.08 -4.81
C LEU A 17 22.78 -22.93 -5.44
N CYS A 18 22.12 -21.95 -6.07
CA CYS A 18 22.80 -20.78 -6.67
C CYS A 18 23.10 -19.65 -5.68
N VAL A 19 22.45 -19.60 -4.52
CA VAL A 19 22.60 -18.48 -3.57
C VAL A 19 23.82 -18.64 -2.64
N ILE A 20 24.39 -19.85 -2.52
CA ILE A 20 25.55 -20.08 -1.65
C ILE A 20 26.88 -19.70 -2.35
N ALA A 21 26.93 -19.64 -3.68
CA ALA A 21 28.15 -19.33 -4.42
C ALA A 21 28.52 -17.83 -4.43
N THR A 22 27.59 -16.93 -4.10
CA THR A 22 27.81 -15.47 -4.22
C THR A 22 28.23 -14.80 -2.91
N ALA A 23 28.28 -15.53 -1.78
CA ALA A 23 28.58 -14.95 -0.46
C ALA A 23 30.07 -15.00 -0.06
N LEU A 24 30.95 -15.58 -0.88
CA LEU A 24 32.40 -15.60 -0.65
C LEU A 24 33.11 -14.85 -1.79
N GLY A 25 32.89 -13.54 -1.82
CA GLY A 25 33.56 -12.60 -2.72
C GLY A 25 35.05 -12.47 -2.37
N GLY A 26 35.86 -13.34 -2.95
CA GLY A 26 37.31 -13.20 -3.04
C GLY A 26 37.76 -13.44 -4.48
N CYS A 27 37.57 -12.44 -5.35
CA CYS A 27 38.15 -12.46 -6.70
C CYS A 27 39.63 -12.11 -6.59
N SER A 28 40.48 -13.11 -6.35
CA SER A 28 41.91 -13.05 -6.67
C SER A 28 42.09 -13.69 -8.04
N SER A 29 42.31 -12.86 -9.05
CA SER A 29 42.77 -13.27 -10.37
C SER A 29 44.21 -13.73 -10.24
N ASP A 30 44.43 -15.04 -10.11
CA ASP A 30 45.63 -15.77 -10.55
C ASP A 30 45.61 -17.17 -9.93
N THR A 31 45.31 -18.21 -10.73
CA THR A 31 46.10 -19.46 -10.79
C THR A 31 45.50 -20.48 -11.75
N GLU A 32 46.41 -21.06 -12.52
CA GLU A 32 46.28 -21.93 -13.68
C GLU A 32 45.94 -23.40 -13.31
N LEU A 33 44.98 -23.63 -12.41
CA LEU A 33 44.77 -24.96 -11.79
C LEU A 33 43.31 -25.46 -11.75
N GLY A 34 42.47 -24.98 -12.68
CA GLY A 34 41.03 -25.33 -12.76
C GLY A 34 40.61 -26.27 -13.89
N GLN A 35 41.54 -26.85 -14.67
CA GLN A 35 41.20 -27.52 -15.95
C GLN A 35 41.07 -29.06 -15.94
N ARG A 36 40.98 -29.74 -14.79
CA ARG A 36 41.02 -31.23 -14.80
C ARG A 36 39.94 -31.99 -14.03
N LEU A 37 38.74 -31.45 -13.86
CA LEU A 37 37.69 -32.17 -13.09
C LEU A 37 36.27 -32.08 -13.66
N PHE A 38 36.12 -32.07 -14.99
CA PHE A 38 34.80 -32.25 -15.64
C PHE A 38 34.87 -33.17 -16.85
N GLU A 39 35.21 -34.43 -16.61
CA GLU A 39 34.84 -35.54 -17.49
C GLU A 39 34.06 -36.54 -16.63
N PHE A 40 32.72 -36.57 -16.75
CA PHE A 40 31.85 -37.75 -16.67
C PHE A 40 30.38 -37.34 -16.50
N THR A 41 29.67 -37.08 -17.59
CA THR A 41 28.25 -37.48 -17.74
C THR A 41 27.81 -37.38 -19.20
N PRO A 42 27.54 -38.50 -19.89
CA PRO A 42 26.90 -38.48 -21.20
C PRO A 42 25.37 -38.61 -21.08
N MET A 43 24.68 -38.19 -22.13
CA MET A 43 23.24 -38.37 -22.42
C MET A 43 22.25 -37.47 -21.66
N PHE A 44 21.89 -36.35 -22.29
CA PHE A 44 20.55 -36.12 -22.87
C PHE A 44 20.62 -34.83 -23.73
N ARG A 45 21.13 -34.95 -24.97
CA ARG A 45 20.97 -33.89 -25.98
C ARG A 45 19.56 -33.99 -26.58
N TYR A 46 18.57 -33.44 -25.90
CA TYR A 46 17.37 -32.98 -26.60
C TYR A 46 17.71 -31.63 -27.24
N GLY A 47 17.91 -31.65 -28.55
CA GLY A 47 18.15 -30.45 -29.34
C GLY A 47 16.93 -29.53 -29.31
N CYS A 48 16.99 -28.48 -28.48
CA CYS A 48 16.16 -27.30 -28.66
C CYS A 48 16.70 -26.54 -29.88
N ASN A 49 16.17 -26.89 -31.05
CA ASN A 49 16.41 -26.17 -32.30
C ASN A 49 15.51 -24.91 -32.32
N THR A 50 15.75 -23.97 -31.39
CA THR A 50 15.18 -22.63 -31.50
C THR A 50 16.03 -21.89 -32.50
N ARG A 51 15.59 -21.87 -33.77
CA ARG A 51 16.03 -20.88 -34.75
C ARG A 51 15.83 -19.51 -34.11
N HIS A 52 16.93 -18.93 -33.62
CA HIS A 52 17.03 -17.51 -33.38
C HIS A 52 16.85 -16.87 -34.76
N HIS A 53 15.62 -16.46 -35.07
CA HIS A 53 15.44 -15.48 -36.13
C HIS A 53 16.30 -14.29 -35.73
N ASP A 54 17.27 -13.96 -36.57
CA ASP A 54 17.92 -12.66 -36.61
C ASP A 54 16.80 -11.62 -36.61
N ARG A 55 16.47 -11.15 -35.41
CA ARG A 55 15.56 -10.05 -35.20
C ARG A 55 16.40 -8.84 -35.55
N GLY A 56 16.45 -8.55 -36.85
CA GLY A 56 17.13 -7.39 -37.37
C GLY A 56 16.81 -6.20 -36.49
N ASP A 57 17.84 -5.42 -36.16
CA ASP A 57 17.79 -4.21 -35.35
C ASP A 57 16.79 -3.24 -35.98
N ALA A 58 15.50 -3.47 -35.71
CA ALA A 58 14.47 -2.50 -35.98
C ALA A 58 14.88 -1.27 -35.16
N PRO A 59 15.03 -0.09 -35.79
CA PRO A 59 15.41 1.10 -35.07
C PRO A 59 14.48 1.22 -33.87
N VAL A 60 15.05 1.21 -32.66
CA VAL A 60 14.32 1.43 -31.42
C VAL A 60 13.72 2.81 -31.57
N MET A 61 12.49 2.88 -32.08
CA MET A 61 11.71 4.10 -32.14
C MET A 61 11.66 4.57 -30.70
N ARG A 62 12.38 5.65 -30.39
CA ARG A 62 12.20 6.32 -29.12
C ARG A 62 10.70 6.59 -29.00
N PRO A 63 10.03 6.08 -27.95
CA PRO A 63 8.63 6.39 -27.75
C PRO A 63 8.48 7.92 -27.79
N PRO A 64 7.41 8.43 -28.43
CA PRO A 64 7.18 9.86 -28.52
C PRO A 64 7.27 10.45 -27.10
N VAL A 65 8.03 11.54 -26.96
CA VAL A 65 8.11 12.29 -25.70
C VAL A 65 6.69 12.76 -25.41
N ILE A 66 6.06 12.19 -24.38
CA ILE A 66 4.73 12.58 -23.94
C ILE A 66 4.90 13.95 -23.28
N THR A 67 4.63 15.02 -24.03
CA THR A 67 4.58 16.36 -23.46
C THR A 67 3.37 16.42 -22.53
N ASN A 68 3.62 16.62 -21.23
CA ASN A 68 2.61 16.84 -20.19
C ASN A 68 1.85 18.16 -20.46
N GLN A 69 0.98 18.17 -21.46
CA GLN A 69 0.01 19.25 -21.62
C GLN A 69 -1.07 19.08 -20.56
N LYS A 70 -1.18 20.06 -19.67
CA LYS A 70 -2.18 20.09 -18.61
C LYS A 70 -3.58 19.96 -19.22
N ARG A 71 -4.21 18.79 -19.06
CA ARG A 71 -5.55 18.52 -19.56
C ARG A 71 -6.60 19.26 -18.73
N SER A 72 -7.59 19.85 -19.37
CA SER A 72 -8.76 20.42 -18.68
C SER A 72 -9.46 19.36 -17.85
N LEU A 73 -10.07 19.78 -16.74
CA LEU A 73 -10.87 18.88 -15.92
C LEU A 73 -12.08 18.38 -16.72
N PRO A 74 -12.47 17.10 -16.58
CA PRO A 74 -13.71 16.59 -17.12
C PRO A 74 -14.92 17.37 -16.54
N PRO A 75 -16.02 17.51 -17.30
CA PRO A 75 -17.20 18.25 -16.84
C PRO A 75 -17.84 17.53 -15.64
N ALA A 76 -18.12 18.29 -14.58
CA ALA A 76 -18.83 17.77 -13.42
C ALA A 76 -20.29 17.47 -13.77
N THR A 77 -20.81 16.34 -13.29
CA THR A 77 -22.18 15.90 -13.60
C THR A 77 -23.25 16.65 -12.79
N ALA A 78 -22.92 17.14 -11.59
CA ALA A 78 -23.89 17.77 -10.69
C ALA A 78 -23.24 18.78 -9.71
N GLY A 79 -22.82 19.95 -10.23
CA GLY A 79 -22.20 21.01 -9.42
C GLY A 79 -20.67 20.88 -9.34
N LYS A 80 -20.08 21.23 -8.19
CA LYS A 80 -18.62 21.17 -8.01
C LYS A 80 -18.17 19.72 -7.81
N SER A 81 -17.31 19.21 -8.69
CA SER A 81 -16.75 17.86 -8.54
C SER A 81 -15.67 17.80 -7.46
N LEU A 82 -15.36 16.58 -7.01
CA LEU A 82 -14.25 16.34 -6.11
C LEU A 82 -12.93 16.85 -6.69
N LEU A 83 -12.67 16.62 -7.98
CA LEU A 83 -11.46 17.14 -8.65
C LEU A 83 -11.41 18.67 -8.69
N ASP A 84 -12.54 19.34 -8.93
CA ASP A 84 -12.60 20.80 -8.93
C ASP A 84 -12.22 21.37 -7.55
N GLU A 85 -12.60 20.69 -6.46
CA GLU A 85 -12.24 21.09 -5.09
C GLU A 85 -10.74 21.00 -4.82
N TYR A 86 -10.06 20.00 -5.39
CA TYR A 86 -8.63 19.78 -5.19
C TYR A 86 -7.74 20.49 -6.20
N SER A 87 -8.29 20.92 -7.35
CA SER A 87 -7.56 21.63 -8.40
C SER A 87 -6.79 22.89 -7.96
N PRO A 88 -7.25 23.73 -7.00
CA PRO A 88 -6.47 24.90 -6.57
C PRO A 88 -5.41 24.59 -5.51
N ARG A 89 -5.30 23.34 -5.03
CA ARG A 89 -4.38 22.99 -3.94
C ARG A 89 -3.01 22.60 -4.50
N ASP A 90 -1.95 22.94 -3.76
CA ASP A 90 -0.59 22.58 -4.12
C ASP A 90 -0.33 21.08 -3.99
N SER A 91 0.60 20.57 -4.79
CA SER A 91 1.06 19.18 -4.68
C SER A 91 1.67 18.91 -3.30
N VAL A 92 1.35 17.73 -2.75
CA VAL A 92 1.80 17.26 -1.44
C VAL A 92 2.70 16.03 -1.55
N ALA A 93 3.15 15.70 -2.77
CA ALA A 93 3.98 14.52 -3.03
C ALA A 93 5.27 14.49 -2.20
N GLY A 94 5.89 15.65 -1.97
CA GLY A 94 7.11 15.77 -1.15
C GLY A 94 6.91 15.40 0.33
N GLU A 95 5.68 15.46 0.85
CA GLU A 95 5.37 15.07 2.23
C GLU A 95 5.07 13.57 2.38
N ALA A 96 4.86 12.85 1.28
CA ALA A 96 4.26 11.50 1.32
C ALA A 96 5.02 10.50 2.18
N ASN A 97 6.36 10.62 2.22
CA ASN A 97 7.23 9.73 3.00
C ASN A 97 7.11 9.94 4.53
N THR A 98 6.47 11.01 4.98
CA THR A 98 6.28 11.31 6.41
C THR A 98 4.95 10.79 6.96
N TRP A 99 4.08 10.27 6.10
CA TRP A 99 2.71 9.93 6.47
C TRP A 99 2.64 8.55 7.09
N GLN A 100 1.93 8.48 8.22
CA GLN A 100 1.71 7.24 8.97
C GLN A 100 0.23 6.90 9.00
N LEU A 101 -0.08 5.62 8.76
CA LEU A 101 -1.43 5.10 8.94
C LEU A 101 -1.73 4.84 10.42
N PRO A 102 -3.01 4.97 10.86
CA PRO A 102 -4.15 5.48 10.10
C PRO A 102 -4.31 7.03 10.19
N MET A 103 -3.40 7.73 10.87
CA MET A 103 -3.56 9.16 11.21
C MET A 103 -3.52 10.09 10.00
N LYS A 104 -2.76 9.74 8.96
CA LYS A 104 -2.60 10.56 7.75
C LYS A 104 -3.33 10.01 6.52
N THR A 105 -4.25 9.05 6.71
CA THR A 105 -5.05 8.45 5.64
C THR A 105 -5.72 9.51 4.75
N LYS A 106 -6.41 10.49 5.34
CA LYS A 106 -7.07 11.56 4.57
C LYS A 106 -6.08 12.38 3.74
N ARG A 107 -4.89 12.67 4.28
CA ARG A 107 -3.87 13.46 3.58
C ARG A 107 -3.36 12.72 2.34
N LEU A 108 -3.17 11.40 2.45
CA LEU A 108 -2.73 10.56 1.33
C LEU A 108 -3.79 10.43 0.24
N LEU A 109 -5.08 10.27 0.60
CA LEU A 109 -6.18 10.31 -0.38
C LEU A 109 -6.25 11.67 -1.10
N VAL A 110 -6.10 12.76 -0.34
CA VAL A 110 -6.08 14.11 -0.91
C VAL A 110 -4.89 14.30 -1.84
N GLY A 111 -3.71 13.79 -1.51
CA GLY A 111 -2.53 13.84 -2.38
C GLY A 111 -2.77 13.14 -3.72
N LEU A 112 -3.38 11.96 -3.70
CA LEU A 112 -3.77 11.23 -4.91
C LEU A 112 -4.78 12.03 -5.77
N LEU A 113 -5.77 12.68 -5.14
CA LEU A 113 -6.77 13.50 -5.83
C LEU A 113 -6.19 14.81 -6.38
N ILE A 114 -5.21 15.41 -5.71
CA ILE A 114 -4.50 16.59 -6.21
C ILE A 114 -3.69 16.22 -7.46
N ALA A 115 -2.92 15.12 -7.41
CA ALA A 115 -2.22 14.61 -8.58
C ALA A 115 -3.19 14.36 -9.75
N ALA A 116 -4.31 13.68 -9.48
CA ALA A 116 -5.38 13.46 -10.46
C ALA A 116 -5.94 14.76 -11.04
N ALA A 117 -6.19 15.78 -10.22
CA ALA A 117 -6.71 17.08 -10.66
C ALA A 117 -5.71 17.85 -11.54
N HIS A 118 -4.42 17.75 -11.23
CA HIS A 118 -3.35 18.47 -11.94
C HIS A 118 -2.87 17.79 -13.22
N ASP A 119 -3.36 16.58 -13.51
CA ASP A 119 -2.84 15.71 -14.58
C ASP A 119 -1.36 15.35 -14.36
N ASP A 120 -0.95 15.27 -13.09
CA ASP A 120 0.43 14.99 -12.68
C ASP A 120 0.64 13.49 -12.45
N ILE A 121 0.96 12.80 -13.54
CA ILE A 121 1.21 11.35 -13.55
C ILE A 121 2.52 11.01 -12.84
N GLU A 122 3.52 11.89 -12.91
CA GLU A 122 4.85 11.65 -12.34
C GLU A 122 4.78 11.58 -10.80
N SER A 123 3.88 12.35 -10.20
CA SER A 123 3.63 12.28 -8.75
C SER A 123 2.96 10.99 -8.27
N LEU A 124 2.46 10.10 -9.15
CA LEU A 124 1.80 8.86 -8.72
C LEU A 124 2.73 7.94 -7.94
N ASP A 125 4.03 7.92 -8.26
CA ASP A 125 5.01 7.08 -7.58
C ASP A 125 5.21 7.47 -6.10
N ALA A 126 4.84 8.70 -5.74
CA ALA A 126 4.82 9.16 -4.35
C ALA A 126 3.59 8.65 -3.58
N PHE A 127 2.55 8.14 -4.25
CA PHE A 127 1.32 7.70 -3.60
C PHE A 127 1.09 6.21 -3.73
N LEU A 128 1.44 5.62 -4.86
CA LEU A 128 1.17 4.23 -5.19
C LEU A 128 2.36 3.32 -4.84
N THR A 129 2.09 2.06 -4.57
CA THR A 129 3.13 1.03 -4.58
C THR A 129 3.49 0.64 -6.02
N PRO A 130 4.72 0.16 -6.29
CA PRO A 130 5.11 -0.34 -7.62
C PRO A 130 4.22 -1.47 -8.15
N ASP A 131 3.60 -2.23 -7.25
CA ASP A 131 2.68 -3.34 -7.54
C ASP A 131 1.21 -2.93 -7.37
N ALA A 132 0.92 -1.63 -7.35
CA ALA A 132 -0.44 -1.13 -7.18
C ALA A 132 -1.36 -1.65 -8.28
N ARG A 133 -2.60 -1.97 -7.90
CA ARG A 133 -3.64 -2.49 -8.79
C ARG A 133 -4.86 -1.59 -8.79
N TRP A 134 -5.69 -1.72 -9.81
CA TRP A 134 -6.97 -1.04 -9.86
C TRP A 134 -8.03 -1.88 -10.58
N GLY A 135 -9.30 -1.61 -10.31
CA GLY A 135 -10.42 -2.35 -10.90
C GLY A 135 -11.76 -1.94 -10.31
N ASP A 136 -12.75 -2.84 -10.34
CA ASP A 136 -14.05 -2.64 -9.69
C ASP A 136 -13.90 -2.43 -8.18
N PRO A 137 -14.75 -1.66 -7.49
CA PRO A 137 -14.62 -1.45 -6.05
C PRO A 137 -15.02 -2.71 -5.28
N ASP A 138 -14.05 -3.60 -5.10
CA ASP A 138 -14.13 -4.87 -4.39
C ASP A 138 -12.93 -5.04 -3.43
N TYR A 139 -13.23 -5.30 -2.15
CA TYR A 139 -12.22 -5.54 -1.11
C TYR A 139 -11.32 -6.76 -1.39
N ARG A 140 -11.81 -7.71 -2.19
CA ARG A 140 -11.09 -8.92 -2.62
C ARG A 140 -10.19 -8.66 -3.82
N GLN A 141 -10.35 -7.52 -4.48
CA GLN A 141 -9.60 -7.13 -5.67
C GLN A 141 -9.80 -8.11 -6.84
N LEU A 142 -10.99 -8.73 -6.94
CA LEU A 142 -11.33 -9.58 -8.07
C LEU A 142 -11.28 -8.73 -9.35
N ASN A 143 -10.72 -9.30 -10.42
CA ASN A 143 -10.56 -8.63 -11.72
C ASN A 143 -9.70 -7.36 -11.71
N SER A 144 -8.91 -7.13 -10.65
CA SER A 144 -7.99 -5.99 -10.63
C SER A 144 -6.82 -6.21 -11.59
N ARG A 145 -6.37 -5.12 -12.21
CA ARG A 145 -5.21 -5.08 -13.12
C ARG A 145 -4.12 -4.17 -12.56
N PRO A 146 -2.85 -4.35 -12.95
CA PRO A 146 -1.77 -3.45 -12.53
C PRO A 146 -2.06 -2.00 -12.92
N VAL A 147 -1.65 -1.05 -12.09
CA VAL A 147 -1.66 0.38 -12.45
C VAL A 147 -0.61 0.65 -13.52
N TYR A 148 0.60 0.14 -13.31
CA TYR A 148 1.74 0.30 -14.22
C TYR A 148 1.80 -0.82 -15.27
N ASP A 149 0.66 -1.17 -15.87
CA ASP A 149 0.61 -2.21 -16.90
C ASP A 149 1.44 -1.76 -18.11
N HIS A 150 2.43 -2.56 -18.50
CA HIS A 150 3.43 -2.20 -19.51
C HIS A 150 4.15 -0.85 -19.28
N GLY A 151 4.20 -0.37 -18.03
CA GLY A 151 4.82 0.90 -17.66
C GLY A 151 3.99 2.15 -17.97
N ASP A 152 2.72 2.01 -18.38
CA ASP A 152 1.85 3.15 -18.67
C ASP A 152 0.70 3.27 -17.65
N PRO A 153 0.77 4.21 -16.68
CA PRO A 153 -0.29 4.45 -15.71
C PRO A 153 -1.47 5.26 -16.28
N ARG A 154 -1.44 5.68 -17.57
CA ARG A 154 -2.44 6.59 -18.15
C ARG A 154 -3.86 6.03 -18.09
N ALA A 155 -4.04 4.73 -18.36
CA ALA A 155 -5.36 4.11 -18.34
C ALA A 155 -6.00 4.14 -16.94
N PHE A 156 -5.21 3.88 -15.90
CA PHE A 156 -5.64 4.03 -14.51
C PHE A 156 -6.01 5.48 -14.21
N PHE A 157 -5.14 6.40 -14.60
CA PHE A 157 -5.26 7.80 -14.26
C PHE A 157 -6.47 8.47 -14.93
N ASP A 158 -6.74 8.14 -16.19
CA ASP A 158 -7.92 8.62 -16.91
C ASP A 158 -9.22 8.07 -16.28
N ALA A 159 -9.23 6.81 -15.82
CA ALA A 159 -10.37 6.25 -15.10
C ALA A 159 -10.57 6.89 -13.71
N LEU A 160 -9.48 7.14 -12.98
CA LEU A 160 -9.51 7.86 -11.70
C LEU A 160 -10.13 9.24 -11.89
N ARG A 161 -9.71 9.98 -12.93
CA ARG A 161 -10.27 11.29 -13.26
C ARG A 161 -11.75 11.22 -13.61
N ASP A 162 -12.16 10.28 -14.47
CA ASP A 162 -13.57 10.14 -14.87
C ASP A 162 -14.50 9.84 -13.69
N VAL A 163 -14.09 8.94 -12.77
CA VAL A 163 -14.90 8.60 -11.59
C VAL A 163 -14.93 9.75 -10.59
N THR A 164 -13.78 10.35 -10.27
CA THR A 164 -13.71 11.41 -9.26
C THR A 164 -14.35 12.72 -9.70
N ALA A 165 -14.46 12.97 -11.00
CA ALA A 165 -15.23 14.09 -11.56
C ALA A 165 -16.75 13.98 -11.34
N LYS A 166 -17.24 12.75 -11.16
CA LYS A 166 -18.67 12.48 -10.91
C LYS A 166 -19.01 12.56 -9.43
N ILE A 167 -18.03 12.37 -8.54
CA ILE A 167 -18.23 12.44 -7.10
C ILE A 167 -18.39 13.92 -6.69
N PRO A 168 -19.45 14.29 -5.94
CA PRO A 168 -19.63 15.66 -5.45
C PRO A 168 -18.51 16.08 -4.50
N ALA A 169 -18.09 17.35 -4.56
CA ALA A 169 -17.11 17.91 -3.62
C ALA A 169 -17.54 17.81 -2.15
N SER A 170 -18.85 17.82 -1.87
CA SER A 170 -19.36 17.67 -0.50
C SER A 170 -19.20 16.27 0.09
N THR A 171 -18.85 15.26 -0.73
CA THR A 171 -18.66 13.88 -0.27
C THR A 171 -17.41 13.78 0.59
N GLN A 172 -17.57 13.37 1.84
CA GLN A 172 -16.44 13.10 2.73
C GLN A 172 -15.92 11.67 2.53
N PRO A 173 -14.62 11.43 2.73
CA PRO A 173 -14.09 10.07 2.70
C PRO A 173 -14.65 9.26 3.87
N GLU A 174 -15.21 8.09 3.57
CA GLU A 174 -15.59 7.08 4.55
C GLU A 174 -14.32 6.45 5.12
N VAL A 175 -14.08 6.69 6.40
CA VAL A 175 -13.00 6.09 7.16
C VAL A 175 -13.64 5.21 8.22
N THR A 176 -13.58 3.90 8.04
CA THR A 176 -14.13 2.98 9.05
C THR A 176 -13.36 3.18 10.36
N PRO A 177 -14.03 3.41 11.49
CA PRO A 177 -13.35 3.48 12.78
C PRO A 177 -12.81 2.11 13.14
N TRP A 178 -11.50 2.03 13.44
CA TRP A 178 -10.86 0.80 13.90
C TRP A 178 -10.74 0.80 15.43
N PRO A 179 -10.88 -0.35 16.09
CA PRO A 179 -10.58 -0.45 17.51
C PRO A 179 -9.11 -0.09 17.75
N PRO A 180 -8.76 0.56 18.88
CA PRO A 180 -7.40 1.03 19.14
C PRO A 180 -6.32 -0.06 18.99
N SER A 181 -6.63 -1.31 19.35
CA SER A 181 -5.72 -2.45 19.19
C SER A 181 -5.38 -2.74 17.72
N ALA A 182 -6.30 -2.51 16.80
CA ALA A 182 -6.10 -2.78 15.39
C ALA A 182 -5.30 -1.67 14.67
N ASN A 183 -5.29 -0.44 15.23
CA ASN A 183 -4.40 0.63 14.76
C ASN A 183 -2.91 0.25 14.86
N PHE A 184 -2.55 -0.59 15.84
CA PHE A 184 -1.19 -1.11 15.96
C PHE A 184 -0.81 -1.91 14.71
N PHE A 185 -1.63 -2.88 14.31
CA PHE A 185 -1.34 -3.72 13.13
C PHE A 185 -1.24 -2.91 11.84
N VAL A 186 -2.12 -1.93 11.65
CA VAL A 186 -2.07 -1.03 10.50
C VAL A 186 -0.80 -0.19 10.48
N ARG A 187 -0.40 0.38 11.63
CA ARG A 187 0.80 1.22 11.74
C ARG A 187 2.08 0.45 11.40
N TYR A 188 2.14 -0.84 11.70
CA TYR A 188 3.28 -1.71 11.38
C TYR A 188 3.13 -2.48 10.07
N GLY A 189 2.08 -2.20 9.27
CA GLY A 189 1.88 -2.84 7.97
C GLY A 189 1.43 -4.30 8.02
N ALA A 190 1.03 -4.80 9.19
CA ALA A 190 0.50 -6.15 9.34
C ALA A 190 -0.93 -6.29 8.76
N GLU A 191 -1.67 -5.19 8.71
CA GLU A 191 -3.02 -5.14 8.15
C GLU A 191 -3.16 -3.93 7.20
N PRO A 192 -3.85 -4.07 6.06
CA PRO A 192 -4.18 -2.93 5.21
C PRO A 192 -5.26 -2.06 5.84
N PHE A 193 -5.28 -0.78 5.46
CA PHE A 193 -6.31 0.17 5.87
C PHE A 193 -7.18 0.55 4.67
N TRP A 194 -8.50 0.41 4.80
CA TRP A 194 -9.45 0.71 3.73
C TRP A 194 -10.18 2.02 4.00
N THR A 195 -10.34 2.82 2.95
CA THR A 195 -11.11 4.07 2.97
C THR A 195 -11.57 4.42 1.56
N GLY A 196 -12.48 5.37 1.39
CA GLY A 196 -12.93 5.74 0.06
C GLY A 196 -13.96 6.85 0.05
N TYR A 197 -14.36 7.27 -1.14
CA TYR A 197 -15.51 8.14 -1.35
C TYR A 197 -16.63 7.31 -1.96
N VAL A 198 -17.79 7.30 -1.29
CA VAL A 198 -18.97 6.58 -1.74
C VAL A 198 -20.06 7.61 -1.98
N SER A 199 -20.55 7.68 -3.22
CA SER A 199 -21.64 8.58 -3.61
C SER A 199 -22.56 7.88 -4.61
N PRO A 200 -23.81 8.36 -4.78
CA PRO A 200 -24.70 7.82 -5.81
C PRO A 200 -24.15 7.95 -7.22
N SER A 201 -23.28 8.92 -7.52
CA SER A 201 -22.74 9.17 -8.86
C SER A 201 -21.40 8.48 -9.13
N GLY A 202 -20.78 7.90 -8.11
CA GLY A 202 -19.50 7.21 -8.25
C GLY A 202 -18.94 6.69 -6.93
N VAL A 203 -18.12 5.66 -7.03
CA VAL A 203 -17.46 5.01 -5.89
C VAL A 203 -15.97 4.93 -6.18
N MET A 204 -15.18 5.40 -5.22
CA MET A 204 -13.75 5.19 -5.16
C MET A 204 -13.41 4.53 -3.82
N ILE A 205 -12.89 3.32 -3.83
CA ILE A 205 -12.31 2.68 -2.62
C ILE A 205 -10.80 2.58 -2.78
N VAL A 206 -10.08 2.70 -1.68
CA VAL A 206 -8.62 2.72 -1.65
C VAL A 206 -8.15 1.80 -0.53
N ARG A 207 -7.23 0.88 -0.88
CA ARG A 207 -6.48 0.09 0.09
C ARG A 207 -5.13 0.74 0.30
N LEU A 208 -4.83 1.00 1.57
CA LEU A 208 -3.59 1.61 2.03
C LEU A 208 -2.76 0.58 2.77
N THR A 209 -1.46 0.56 2.51
CA THR A 209 -0.51 -0.32 3.19
C THR A 209 0.73 0.44 3.63
N MET A 210 1.44 -0.10 4.61
CA MET A 210 2.77 0.38 4.97
C MET A 210 3.78 -0.46 4.19
N ARG A 211 4.58 0.19 3.35
CA ARG A 211 5.67 -0.44 2.59
C ARG A 211 6.95 0.33 2.89
N ASP A 212 7.96 -0.39 3.38
CA ASP A 212 9.26 0.21 3.76
C ASP A 212 9.12 1.37 4.77
N GLY A 213 8.15 1.27 5.69
CA GLY A 213 7.84 2.30 6.68
C GLY A 213 7.05 3.51 6.15
N VAL A 214 6.68 3.52 4.87
CA VAL A 214 5.92 4.60 4.23
C VAL A 214 4.50 4.15 3.91
N ALA A 215 3.51 4.99 4.21
CA ALA A 215 2.14 4.77 3.80
C ALA A 215 2.00 4.93 2.28
N ARG A 216 1.47 3.92 1.60
CA ARG A 216 1.22 3.90 0.15
C ARG A 216 -0.16 3.32 -0.15
N VAL A 217 -0.65 3.59 -1.36
CA VAL A 217 -1.83 2.96 -1.95
C VAL A 217 -1.39 1.75 -2.75
N ASP A 218 -1.92 0.57 -2.46
CA ASP A 218 -1.64 -0.62 -3.26
C ASP A 218 -2.84 -1.10 -4.08
N TYR A 219 -4.02 -0.53 -3.82
CA TYR A 219 -5.19 -0.80 -4.65
C TYR A 219 -6.21 0.34 -4.67
N VAL A 220 -6.76 0.60 -5.86
CA VAL A 220 -7.83 1.57 -6.08
C VAL A 220 -8.99 0.91 -6.83
N GLY A 221 -10.14 0.81 -6.17
CA GLY A 221 -11.38 0.38 -6.78
C GLY A 221 -12.18 1.58 -7.28
N LEU A 222 -12.59 1.57 -8.56
CA LEU A 222 -13.25 2.69 -9.24
C LEU A 222 -14.54 2.20 -9.91
N SER A 223 -15.66 2.88 -9.68
CA SER A 223 -16.91 2.67 -10.41
C SER A 223 -17.60 4.01 -10.66
N SER A 224 -17.91 4.29 -11.93
CA SER A 224 -18.78 5.41 -12.32
C SER A 224 -20.27 5.10 -12.17
N ARG A 225 -20.62 3.82 -11.91
CA ARG A 225 -22.01 3.39 -11.77
C ARG A 225 -22.43 3.50 -10.31
N SER A 226 -23.56 4.16 -10.10
CA SER A 226 -24.37 4.04 -8.89
C SER A 226 -24.66 2.57 -8.62
N ARG A 227 -24.10 1.98 -7.56
CA ARG A 227 -24.52 0.64 -7.14
C ARG A 227 -25.88 0.76 -6.48
N SER A 228 -26.78 -0.14 -6.85
CA SER A 228 -28.08 -0.23 -6.16
C SER A 228 -27.83 -0.49 -4.67
N GLU A 229 -28.76 -0.07 -3.81
CA GLU A 229 -28.65 -0.33 -2.37
C GLU A 229 -28.47 -1.83 -2.10
N ALA A 230 -29.13 -2.69 -2.89
CA ALA A 230 -28.99 -4.15 -2.83
C ALA A 230 -27.56 -4.63 -3.17
N GLU A 231 -26.91 -4.05 -4.17
CA GLU A 231 -25.51 -4.36 -4.50
C GLU A 231 -24.55 -3.86 -3.41
N GLN A 232 -24.81 -2.69 -2.83
CA GLN A 232 -24.05 -2.18 -1.69
C GLN A 232 -24.24 -3.06 -0.46
N LEU A 233 -25.47 -3.52 -0.20
CA LEU A 233 -25.78 -4.44 0.88
C LEU A 233 -25.10 -5.79 0.64
N ALA A 234 -25.12 -6.33 -0.59
CA ALA A 234 -24.46 -7.60 -0.92
C ALA A 234 -22.96 -7.54 -0.63
N MET A 235 -22.30 -6.42 -0.98
CA MET A 235 -20.89 -6.22 -0.64
C MET A 235 -20.59 -6.09 0.85
N LYS A 236 -21.53 -5.53 1.63
CA LYS A 236 -21.42 -5.47 3.09
C LYS A 236 -21.82 -6.80 3.76
N SER A 237 -22.72 -7.55 3.10
CA SER A 237 -23.41 -8.73 3.61
C SER A 237 -22.77 -10.04 3.17
N ASP A 238 -21.78 -10.03 2.28
CA ASP A 238 -21.00 -11.21 1.99
C ASP A 238 -20.29 -11.65 3.28
N LYS A 239 -20.94 -12.63 3.91
CA LYS A 239 -20.56 -13.45 5.06
C LYS A 239 -19.27 -14.26 4.81
N GLU A 240 -18.37 -13.79 3.95
CA GLU A 240 -17.02 -14.31 3.96
C GLU A 240 -16.27 -13.68 5.14
N PRO A 241 -15.59 -14.48 5.96
CA PRO A 241 -14.93 -13.97 7.14
C PRO A 241 -13.95 -12.87 6.71
N LYS A 242 -14.13 -11.66 7.27
CA LYS A 242 -13.08 -10.64 7.25
C LYS A 242 -11.76 -11.35 7.53
N PRO A 243 -10.70 -11.15 6.72
CA PRO A 243 -9.42 -11.78 6.96
C PRO A 243 -9.11 -11.66 8.45
N PRO A 244 -8.74 -12.77 9.12
CA PRO A 244 -8.67 -12.78 10.57
C PRO A 244 -7.77 -11.65 11.03
N LEU A 245 -8.34 -10.69 11.79
CA LEU A 245 -7.68 -9.50 12.36
C LEU A 245 -6.40 -9.80 13.16
N VAL A 246 -6.17 -11.07 13.42
CA VAL A 246 -4.97 -11.59 14.02
C VAL A 246 -4.40 -12.55 12.99
N PRO A 247 -3.18 -12.32 12.47
CA PRO A 247 -2.44 -13.36 11.79
C PRO A 247 -2.56 -14.58 12.68
N ARG A 248 -3.11 -15.68 12.16
CA ARG A 248 -3.00 -16.94 12.87
C ARG A 248 -1.50 -17.21 12.92
N LEU A 249 -0.85 -16.75 13.98
CA LEU A 249 0.38 -17.34 14.49
C LEU A 249 0.07 -18.82 14.41
N LYS A 250 0.69 -19.50 13.44
CA LYS A 250 0.60 -20.95 13.34
C LYS A 250 1.05 -21.40 14.71
N ARG A 251 0.09 -21.72 15.58
CA ARG A 251 0.40 -22.36 16.85
C ARG A 251 1.22 -23.55 16.41
N PRO A 252 2.48 -23.65 16.85
CA PRO A 252 3.27 -24.81 16.49
C PRO A 252 2.43 -26.05 16.81
N PRO A 253 2.44 -27.08 15.97
CA PRO A 253 1.67 -28.28 16.22
C PRO A 253 1.89 -28.72 17.67
N ILE A 254 0.86 -29.23 18.35
CA ILE A 254 0.95 -29.60 19.78
C ILE A 254 2.17 -30.50 20.07
N SER A 255 2.61 -31.28 19.07
CA SER A 255 3.84 -32.08 19.13
C SER A 255 5.11 -31.28 19.38
N GLU A 256 5.19 -30.02 18.92
CA GLU A 256 6.31 -29.11 19.15
C GLU A 256 6.22 -28.41 20.52
N MET A 257 5.02 -28.13 21.03
CA MET A 257 4.83 -27.60 22.39
C MET A 257 5.11 -28.64 23.48
N MET A 258 4.99 -29.93 23.17
CA MET A 258 5.43 -31.03 24.04
C MET A 258 6.90 -31.38 23.89
N ARG A 259 7.63 -30.72 22.98
CA ARG A 259 9.08 -30.89 22.92
C ARG A 259 9.63 -30.28 24.21
N PRO A 260 10.29 -31.07 25.09
CA PRO A 260 10.93 -30.51 26.26
C PRO A 260 11.85 -29.39 25.80
N PRO A 261 11.89 -28.24 26.50
CA PRO A 261 12.76 -27.15 26.12
C PRO A 261 14.16 -27.72 25.92
N PRO A 262 14.88 -27.31 24.85
CA PRO A 262 16.24 -27.77 24.65
C PRO A 262 16.97 -27.54 25.96
N ARG A 263 17.56 -28.60 26.53
CA ARG A 263 18.38 -28.49 27.74
C ARG A 263 19.38 -27.39 27.44
N ILE A 264 19.18 -26.23 28.07
CA ILE A 264 20.14 -25.14 28.03
C ILE A 264 21.40 -25.75 28.65
N MET A 265 22.34 -26.13 27.80
CA MET A 265 23.64 -26.54 28.29
C MET A 265 24.17 -25.34 29.07
N PRO A 266 24.63 -25.55 30.32
CA PRO A 266 25.16 -24.46 31.12
C PRO A 266 26.24 -23.77 30.31
N VAL A 267 25.96 -22.51 29.95
CA VAL A 267 26.97 -21.63 29.35
C VAL A 267 28.10 -21.57 30.36
N PRO A 268 29.34 -21.93 30.01
CA PRO A 268 30.46 -21.80 30.92
C PRO A 268 30.54 -20.35 31.37
N SER A 269 30.43 -20.15 32.69
CA SER A 269 30.55 -18.84 33.31
C SER A 269 31.84 -18.18 32.82
N PRO A 270 31.80 -16.97 32.24
CA PRO A 270 33.02 -16.23 31.97
C PRO A 270 33.65 -15.85 33.32
N THR A 271 34.65 -16.64 33.73
CA THR A 271 35.58 -16.29 34.80
C THR A 271 36.42 -15.12 34.31
N GLY A 272 36.04 -13.90 34.69
CA GLY A 272 36.79 -12.70 34.32
C GLY A 272 36.00 -11.43 34.61
N ALA A 273 35.88 -11.07 35.87
CA ALA A 273 35.41 -9.76 36.29
C ALA A 273 36.58 -8.75 36.24
N PRO A 274 36.49 -7.67 35.45
CA PRO A 274 37.16 -6.42 35.79
C PRO A 274 36.27 -5.64 36.76
N THR A 275 36.79 -5.45 37.96
CA THR A 275 36.29 -4.54 38.99
C THR A 275 36.41 -3.10 38.47
N GLY A 276 35.40 -2.62 37.75
CA GLY A 276 35.32 -1.26 37.22
C GLY A 276 34.29 -0.44 37.98
N SER A 277 34.76 0.61 38.64
CA SER A 277 34.03 1.54 39.51
C SER A 277 32.68 2.02 38.98
N THR A 278 31.63 1.75 39.76
CA THR A 278 30.35 2.45 39.73
C THR A 278 30.57 3.94 40.00
N THR A 279 30.51 4.76 38.95
CA THR A 279 30.34 6.21 39.10
C THR A 279 28.84 6.47 39.10
N ALA A 280 28.32 6.97 40.22
CA ALA A 280 26.91 7.28 40.39
C ALA A 280 26.45 8.31 39.34
N PRO A 281 25.31 8.08 38.66
CA PRO A 281 24.72 9.11 37.82
C PRO A 281 24.29 10.32 38.68
N PRO A 282 24.50 11.56 38.19
CA PRO A 282 24.07 12.76 38.89
C PRO A 282 22.55 12.73 39.09
N GLY A 283 22.13 13.02 40.31
CA GLY A 283 20.73 12.97 40.74
C GLY A 283 19.83 13.88 39.89
N PRO A 284 18.53 13.54 39.79
CA PRO A 284 17.55 14.34 39.07
C PRO A 284 17.43 15.73 39.72
N THR A 285 17.66 16.76 38.92
CA THR A 285 17.38 18.16 39.25
C THR A 285 15.89 18.30 39.62
N PRO A 286 15.52 19.01 40.70
CA PRO A 286 14.12 19.20 41.06
C PRO A 286 13.37 19.92 39.94
N SER A 287 12.38 19.23 39.37
CA SER A 287 11.45 19.77 38.39
C SER A 287 10.69 20.95 39.00
N VAL A 288 10.96 22.14 38.47
CA VAL A 288 10.16 23.34 38.74
C VAL A 288 8.74 23.10 38.19
N PRO A 289 7.68 23.27 38.99
CA PRO A 289 6.32 23.09 38.52
C PRO A 289 6.01 24.12 37.41
N PRO A 290 5.41 23.70 36.28
CA PRO A 290 5.04 24.60 35.21
C PRO A 290 4.00 25.61 35.72
N LYS A 291 4.33 26.89 35.54
CA LYS A 291 3.48 28.05 35.79
C LYS A 291 2.17 27.87 35.02
N ALA A 292 1.05 27.87 35.73
CA ALA A 292 -0.29 27.69 35.18
C ALA A 292 -0.52 28.64 33.99
N PRO A 293 -0.96 28.14 32.82
CA PRO A 293 -1.32 29.00 31.71
C PRO A 293 -2.49 29.89 32.10
N GLY A 294 -2.31 31.19 31.88
CA GLY A 294 -3.30 32.21 32.14
C GLY A 294 -4.64 31.87 31.49
N ARG A 295 -5.70 32.06 32.27
CA ARG A 295 -7.11 31.93 31.90
C ARG A 295 -7.37 32.67 30.59
N LEU A 296 -7.64 31.92 29.51
CA LEU A 296 -8.12 32.49 28.24
C LEU A 296 -9.43 33.24 28.52
N PRO A 297 -9.62 34.45 27.96
CA PRO A 297 -10.86 35.19 28.10
C PRO A 297 -12.02 34.37 27.51
N GLU A 298 -13.11 34.26 28.28
CA GLU A 298 -14.37 33.64 27.86
C GLU A 298 -14.81 34.23 26.52
N ALA A 299 -14.82 33.39 25.48
CA ALA A 299 -15.39 33.73 24.21
C ALA A 299 -16.90 33.93 24.39
N LYS A 300 -17.33 35.19 24.24
CA LYS A 300 -18.72 35.61 24.25
C LYS A 300 -19.49 34.84 23.17
N THR A 301 -20.38 33.94 23.60
CA THR A 301 -21.29 33.19 22.72
C THR A 301 -22.03 34.17 21.80
N PRO A 302 -21.94 34.02 20.47
CA PRO A 302 -22.69 34.85 19.54
C PRO A 302 -24.19 34.57 19.69
N GLU A 303 -24.93 35.65 19.91
CA GLU A 303 -26.39 35.67 20.01
C GLU A 303 -27.00 35.17 18.69
N PRO A 304 -27.98 34.24 18.72
CA PRO A 304 -28.59 33.71 17.52
C PRO A 304 -29.35 34.83 16.77
N PRO A 305 -29.30 34.83 15.42
CA PRO A 305 -30.01 35.83 14.62
C PRO A 305 -31.52 35.71 14.85
N PRO A 306 -32.25 36.84 14.83
CA PRO A 306 -33.69 36.86 15.07
C PRO A 306 -34.43 36.05 13.99
N GLU A 307 -35.33 35.17 14.43
CA GLU A 307 -36.25 34.41 13.58
C GLU A 307 -37.06 35.36 12.70
N THR A 308 -36.76 35.36 11.40
CA THR A 308 -37.58 36.02 10.40
C THR A 308 -38.88 35.23 10.25
N LYS A 309 -39.95 35.72 10.89
CA LYS A 309 -41.32 35.25 10.63
C LYS A 309 -41.63 35.40 9.14
N ALA A 310 -41.79 34.28 8.46
CA ALA A 310 -42.35 34.24 7.11
C ALA A 310 -43.77 34.79 7.16
N ALA A 311 -43.99 35.91 6.46
CA ALA A 311 -45.31 36.44 6.24
C ALA A 311 -46.04 35.54 5.23
N ASP A 312 -47.17 34.97 5.67
CA ASP A 312 -48.22 34.45 4.82
C ASP A 312 -48.61 35.51 3.79
N ALA A 313 -48.42 35.20 2.51
CA ALA A 313 -49.07 35.90 1.41
C ALA A 313 -49.98 34.90 0.70
N ALA A 314 -51.21 34.81 1.20
CA ALA A 314 -52.35 34.35 0.43
C ALA A 314 -52.79 35.50 -0.50
N GLY A 315 -52.87 35.21 -1.79
CA GLY A 315 -53.36 36.09 -2.84
C GLY A 315 -53.41 35.32 -4.15
#